data_AF-A0A961ENA4-F1
#
_entry.id   AF-A0A961ENA4-F1
#
_cell.length_a   1.000
_cell.length_b   1.000
_cell.length_c   1.000
_cell.angle_alpha   90.00
_cell.angle_beta   90.00
_cell.angle_gamma   90.00
#
_symmetry.space_group_name_H-M   'P 1'
#
loop_
_entity.id
_entity.type
_entity.pdbx_description
1 polymer ?
#
loop_
_entity_poly.entity_id
_entity_poly.type
_entity_poly.pdbx_seq_one_letter_code
_entity_poly.pdbx_strand_id
1 'polypeptide(L)' 'PFERIFGTATGTDLGTLARAHGIPHALVAGPEELTAAIAEPPQGIRIVEVRVERDSHAAAHAHLREVAAAALRDVRPA' A
#
# COMPACT_ATOMS: atom_id res chain seq x y z
N PRO A 1 20.95 -4.52 11.10
CA PRO A 1 21.57 -5.51 10.16
C PRO A 1 20.65 -5.93 9.02
N PHE A 2 19.42 -6.34 9.33
CA PHE A 2 18.43 -6.81 8.36
C PHE A 2 18.11 -5.76 7.27
N GLU A 3 17.75 -4.53 7.65
CA GLU A 3 17.39 -3.48 6.68
C GLU A 3 18.46 -3.16 5.64
N ARG A 4 19.73 -3.19 6.03
CA ARG A 4 20.84 -2.92 5.12
C ARG A 4 20.94 -3.97 4.01
N ILE A 5 20.60 -5.22 4.31
CA ILE A 5 20.78 -6.35 3.40
C ILE A 5 19.50 -6.60 2.60
N PHE A 6 18.34 -6.49 3.24
CA PHE A 6 17.06 -6.91 2.68
C PHE A 6 16.08 -5.76 2.44
N GLY A 7 16.27 -4.61 3.08
CA GLY A 7 15.38 -3.46 2.93
C GLY A 7 15.53 -2.78 1.58
N THR A 8 16.76 -2.70 1.06
CA THR A 8 17.10 -2.14 -0.26
C THR A 8 16.32 -0.85 -0.57
N ALA A 9 16.27 0.07 0.39
CA ALA A 9 15.53 1.30 0.24
C ALA A 9 16.10 2.12 -0.93
N THR A 10 15.28 2.38 -1.95
CA THR A 10 15.73 3.02 -3.18
C THR A 10 15.86 4.54 -3.05
N GLY A 11 15.15 5.14 -2.09
CA GLY A 11 15.09 6.60 -1.89
C GLY A 11 14.48 7.36 -3.06
N THR A 12 13.84 6.67 -4.00
CA THR A 12 13.28 7.28 -5.21
C THR A 12 12.12 8.21 -4.87
N ASP A 13 12.18 9.45 -5.34
CA ASP A 13 11.02 10.34 -5.38
C ASP A 13 10.19 10.05 -6.63
N LEU A 14 9.07 9.35 -6.45
CA LEU A 14 8.16 8.98 -7.53
C LEU A 14 7.44 10.20 -8.13
N GLY A 15 7.17 11.24 -7.34
CA GLY A 15 6.52 12.46 -7.84
C GLY A 15 7.44 13.22 -8.79
N THR A 16 8.72 13.32 -8.46
CA THR A 16 9.72 13.90 -9.36
C THR A 16 9.90 13.08 -10.64
N LEU A 17 9.94 11.74 -10.54
CA LEU A 17 10.04 10.87 -11.72
C LEU A 17 8.81 10.99 -12.62
N ALA A 18 7.61 10.95 -12.05
CA ALA A 18 6.35 11.09 -12.79
C ALA A 18 6.31 12.41 -13.57
N ARG A 19 6.67 13.51 -12.90
CA ARG A 19 6.74 14.83 -13.52
C ARG A 19 7.74 14.89 -14.68
N ALA A 20 8.91 14.25 -14.55
CA ALA A 20 9.89 14.19 -15.63
C ALA A 20 9.37 13.46 -16.88
N HIS A 21 8.40 12.56 -16.71
CA HIS A 21 7.75 11.82 -17.80
C HIS A 21 6.38 12.38 -18.21
N GLY A 22 5.96 13.53 -17.64
CA GLY A 22 4.64 14.10 -17.92
C GLY A 22 3.46 13.24 -17.45
N ILE A 23 3.70 12.35 -16.48
CA ILE A 23 2.69 11.44 -15.94
C ILE A 23 2.00 12.12 -14.74
N PRO A 24 0.66 12.22 -14.71
CA PRO A 24 -0.07 12.69 -13.54
C PRO A 24 0.26 11.85 -12.30
N HIS A 25 0.60 12.52 -11.20
CA HIS A 25 0.94 11.90 -9.91
C HIS A 25 0.10 12.51 -8.79
N ALA A 26 -0.42 11.65 -7.92
CA ALA A 26 -1.08 12.04 -6.69
C ALA A 26 -0.48 11.24 -5.52
N LEU A 27 -0.03 11.92 -4.47
CA LEU A 27 0.30 11.32 -3.19
C LEU A 27 -0.94 11.38 -2.29
N VAL A 28 -1.40 10.23 -1.80
CA VAL A 28 -2.56 10.14 -0.91
C VAL A 28 -2.16 9.60 0.47
N ALA A 29 -2.76 10.15 1.51
CA ALA A 29 -2.43 9.87 2.90
C ALA A 29 -3.35 8.83 3.56
N GLY A 30 -4.42 8.40 2.89
CA GLY A 30 -5.36 7.45 3.49
C GLY A 30 -6.43 6.88 2.56
N PRO A 31 -7.31 6.00 3.11
CA PRO A 31 -8.30 5.26 2.33
C PRO A 31 -9.33 6.14 1.62
N GLU A 32 -9.77 7.24 2.23
CA GLU A 32 -10.76 8.14 1.64
C GLU A 32 -10.18 8.87 0.40
N GLU A 33 -8.98 9.42 0.53
CA GLU A 33 -8.27 10.06 -0.58
C GLU A 33 -7.92 9.06 -1.68
N LEU A 34 -7.48 7.86 -1.31
CA LEU A 34 -7.23 6.79 -2.27
C LEU A 34 -8.51 6.44 -3.03
N THR A 35 -9.63 6.26 -2.32
CA THR A 35 -10.94 5.95 -2.92
C THR A 35 -11.36 7.04 -3.90
N ALA A 36 -11.27 8.31 -3.51
CA ALA A 36 -11.56 9.43 -4.40
C ALA A 36 -10.62 9.45 -5.62
N ALA A 37 -9.31 9.21 -5.40
CA ALA A 37 -8.32 9.21 -6.46
C ALA A 37 -8.52 8.08 -7.47
N ILE A 38 -9.07 6.92 -7.06
CA ILE A 38 -9.32 5.77 -7.93
C ILE A 38 -10.77 5.66 -8.44
N ALA A 39 -11.69 6.51 -7.97
CA ALA A 39 -13.11 6.44 -8.31
C ALA A 39 -13.38 6.54 -9.81
N GLU A 40 -12.62 7.40 -10.50
CA GLU A 40 -12.76 7.60 -11.94
C GLU A 40 -11.64 6.88 -12.73
N PRO A 41 -11.97 6.22 -13.85
CA PRO A 41 -10.97 5.67 -14.76
C PRO A 41 -10.05 6.76 -15.31
N PRO A 42 -8.72 6.58 -15.30
CA PRO A 42 -7.80 7.57 -15.85
C PRO A 42 -7.86 7.60 -17.38
N GLN A 43 -7.62 8.78 -17.95
CA GLN A 43 -7.27 8.90 -19.36
C GLN A 43 -5.76 8.63 -19.52
N GLY A 44 -5.41 7.41 -19.90
CA GLY A 44 -4.01 6.97 -19.99
C GLY A 44 -3.42 6.56 -18.63
N ILE A 45 -2.11 6.72 -18.48
CA ILE A 45 -1.38 6.31 -17.26
C ILE A 45 -1.40 7.44 -16.24
N ARG A 46 -1.75 7.12 -14.99
CA ARG A 46 -1.54 7.97 -13.81
C ARG A 46 -0.87 7.18 -12.69
N ILE A 47 -0.18 7.87 -11.80
CA ILE A 47 0.41 7.29 -10.59
C ILE A 47 -0.36 7.80 -9.37
N VAL A 48 -0.86 6.88 -8.55
CA VAL A 48 -1.39 7.19 -7.22
C VAL A 48 -0.46 6.53 -6.21
N GLU A 49 0.33 7.33 -5.49
CA GLU A 49 1.30 6.89 -4.50
C GLU A 49 0.63 6.84 -3.11
N VAL A 50 0.76 5.70 -2.44
CA VAL A 50 0.38 5.52 -1.03
C VAL A 50 1.64 5.18 -0.26
N ARG A 51 1.99 5.98 0.75
CA ARG A 51 3.12 5.67 1.63
C ARG A 51 2.64 4.78 2.76
N VAL A 52 3.37 3.69 2.98
CA VAL A 52 3.10 2.71 4.03
C VAL A 52 4.34 2.53 4.89
N GLU A 53 4.13 2.46 6.20
CA GLU A 53 5.21 2.17 7.15
C GLU A 53 5.56 0.69 7.10
N ARG A 54 6.82 0.40 6.81
CA ARG A 54 7.29 -0.98 6.65
C ARG A 54 7.23 -1.78 7.96
N ASP A 55 7.51 -1.10 9.07
CA ASP A 55 7.68 -1.75 10.37
C ASP A 55 6.36 -2.25 10.98
N SER A 56 5.24 -1.62 10.65
CA SER A 56 3.92 -2.01 11.13
C SER A 56 3.27 -3.13 10.30
N HIS A 57 3.74 -3.33 9.06
CA HIS A 57 3.07 -4.18 8.08
C HIS A 57 3.08 -5.67 8.45
N ALA A 58 4.18 -6.17 9.03
CA ALA A 58 4.31 -7.56 9.46
C ALA A 58 3.35 -7.88 10.62
N ALA A 59 3.27 -6.98 11.61
CA ALA A 59 2.38 -7.12 12.76
C ALA A 59 0.91 -7.06 12.34
N ALA A 60 0.54 -6.12 11.45
CA ALA A 60 -0.81 -6.03 10.91
C ALA A 60 -1.23 -7.33 10.20
N HIS A 61 -0.34 -7.89 9.37
CA HIS A 61 -0.58 -9.16 8.70
C HIS A 61 -0.68 -10.36 9.65
N ALA A 62 0.11 -10.40 10.73
CA ALA A 62 -0.01 -11.44 11.74
C ALA A 62 -1.37 -11.37 12.43
N HIS A 63 -1.78 -10.17 12.85
CA HIS A 63 -3.08 -9.94 13.47
C HIS A 63 -4.26 -10.36 12.57
N LEU A 64 -4.24 -10.00 11.29
CA LEU A 64 -5.29 -10.42 10.34
C LEU A 64 -5.39 -11.94 10.21
N ARG A 65 -4.26 -12.66 10.23
CA ARG A 65 -4.26 -14.13 10.20
C ARG A 65 -4.84 -14.72 11.49
N GLU A 66 -4.52 -14.15 12.64
CA GLU A 66 -5.09 -14.58 13.93
C GLU A 66 -6.61 -14.41 13.95
N VAL A 67 -7.11 -13.26 13.49
CA VAL A 67 -8.55 -12.97 13.38
C VAL A 67 -9.23 -13.96 12.44
N ALA A 68 -8.66 -14.19 11.26
CA ALA A 68 -9.20 -15.16 10.30
C ALA A 68 -9.23 -16.59 10.87
N ALA A 69 -8.15 -17.01 11.55
CA ALA A 69 -8.08 -18.33 12.17
C ALA A 69 -9.11 -18.49 13.32
N ALA A 70 -9.37 -17.43 14.09
CA ALA A 70 -10.42 -17.43 15.11
C ALA A 70 -11.81 -17.58 14.48
N ALA A 71 -12.13 -16.77 13.47
CA ALA A 71 -13.42 -16.84 12.79
C ALA A 71 -13.70 -18.23 12.21
N LEU A 72 -12.69 -18.90 11.64
CA LEU A 72 -12.84 -20.25 11.10
C LEU A 72 -13.10 -21.32 12.17
N ARG A 73 -12.67 -21.12 13.42
CA ARG A 73 -12.98 -22.05 14.53
C ARG A 73 -14.42 -21.91 15.00
N ASP A 74 -14.97 -20.70 14.89
CA ASP A 74 -16.34 -20.40 15.30
C ASP A 74 -17.37 -20.84 14.23
N VAL A 75 -16.92 -21.02 12.98
CA VAL A 75 -17.70 -21.67 11.92
C VAL A 75 -17.77 -23.18 12.22
N ARG A 76 -18.84 -23.60 12.90
CA ARG A 76 -19.12 -25.03 13.14
C ARG A 76 -19.25 -25.74 11.77
N PRO A 77 -18.53 -26.84 11.51
CA PRO A 77 -18.75 -27.62 10.29
C PRO A 77 -20.19 -28.11 10.28
N ALA A 78 -20.84 -27.99 9.11
CA ALA A 78 -22.17 -28.52 8.85
C ALA A 78 -22.18 -30.05 8.85
#